data_AF-A0A0G0THU7-F1
#
_entry.id   AF-A0A0G0THU7-F1
#
_cell.length_a   1.000
_cell.length_b   1.000
_cell.length_c   1.000
_cell.angle_alpha   90.00
_cell.angle_beta   90.00
_cell.angle_gamma   90.00
#
_symmetry.space_group_name_H-M   'P 1'
#
loop_
_entity.id
_entity.type
_entity.pdbx_description
1 polymer ?
#
loop_
_entity_poly.entity_id
_entity_poly.type
_entity_poly.pdbx_seq_one_letter_code
_entity_poly.pdbx_strand_id
1 'polypeptide(L)'
;MNAMRHHDIVIFYHKDCFDGFGAAYAAWKKFKDKAAYAPLGHSLEPMKISGKKEIYFLDFCYNSQEVMDKIVGNNEKVVIIDHHVTNENITKSVPEHYYDINNVGKYRRSGLVEI
;
A
#
# COMPACT_ATOMS: atom_id res chain seq x y z
N MET A 1 -22.79 -20.60 2.47
CA MET A 1 -21.65 -20.46 3.38
C MET A 1 -20.51 -19.79 2.59
N ASN A 2 -20.26 -18.50 2.79
CA ASN A 2 -19.10 -17.83 2.18
C ASN A 2 -17.89 -18.12 3.07
N ALA A 3 -16.95 -18.94 2.58
CA ALA A 3 -15.65 -19.06 3.21
C ALA A 3 -15.03 -17.65 3.31
N MET A 4 -14.55 -17.26 4.50
CA MET A 4 -13.77 -16.05 4.64
C MET A 4 -12.54 -16.21 3.74
N ARG A 5 -12.48 -15.45 2.65
CA ARG A 5 -11.34 -15.49 1.74
C ARG A 5 -10.14 -14.92 2.47
N HIS A 6 -9.20 -15.79 2.83
CA HIS A 6 -7.86 -15.38 3.21
C HIS A 6 -7.16 -14.91 1.94
N HIS A 7 -7.04 -13.59 1.77
CA HIS A 7 -6.22 -13.02 0.70
C HIS A 7 -4.78 -12.96 1.19
N ASP A 8 -3.84 -13.40 0.36
CA ASP A 8 -2.41 -13.25 0.63
C ASP A 8 -1.88 -11.87 0.23
N ILE A 9 -2.66 -11.15 -0.58
CA ILE A 9 -2.36 -9.79 -1.02
C ILE A 9 -3.29 -8.80 -0.30
N VAL A 10 -2.72 -7.75 0.28
CA VAL A 10 -3.45 -6.66 0.91
C VAL A 10 -3.02 -5.33 0.30
N ILE A 11 -4.00 -4.58 -0.20
CA ILE A 11 -3.82 -3.24 -0.74
C ILE A 11 -4.37 -2.25 0.27
N PHE A 12 -3.48 -1.51 0.91
CA PHE A 12 -3.84 -0.33 1.67
C PHE A 12 -3.76 0.91 0.79
N TYR A 13 -4.75 1.77 0.92
CA TYR A 13 -4.78 3.04 0.19
C TYR A 13 -5.26 4.19 1.08
N HIS A 14 -4.85 5.40 0.74
CA HIS A 14 -5.19 6.59 1.49
C HIS A 14 -6.71 6.81 1.52
N LYS A 15 -7.29 6.71 2.73
CA LYS A 15 -8.72 6.91 2.96
C LYS A 15 -9.12 8.36 2.68
N ASP A 16 -10.30 8.55 2.09
CA ASP A 16 -10.90 9.86 1.80
C ASP A 16 -10.04 10.74 0.87
N CYS A 17 -9.11 10.13 0.11
CA CYS A 17 -8.28 10.77 -0.91
C CYS A 17 -8.64 10.25 -2.31
N PHE A 18 -8.79 11.16 -3.28
CA PHE A 18 -9.06 10.79 -4.67
C PHE A 18 -7.88 10.07 -5.33
N ASP A 19 -6.65 10.46 -4.99
CA ASP A 19 -5.43 9.83 -5.51
C ASP A 19 -5.30 8.41 -4.95
N GLY A 20 -5.45 8.23 -3.62
CA GLY A 20 -5.56 6.92 -2.98
C GLY A 20 -6.65 6.03 -3.57
N PHE A 21 -7.85 6.57 -3.83
CA PHE A 21 -8.92 5.80 -4.48
C PHE A 21 -8.55 5.41 -5.93
N GLY A 22 -7.97 6.34 -6.69
CA GLY A 22 -7.48 6.07 -8.05
C GLY A 22 -6.41 4.99 -8.08
N ALA A 23 -5.51 4.99 -7.09
CA ALA A 23 -4.49 3.97 -6.90
C ALA A 23 -5.09 2.60 -6.59
N ALA A 24 -6.05 2.56 -5.66
CA ALA A 24 -6.78 1.35 -5.31
C ALA A 24 -7.52 0.77 -6.53
N TYR A 25 -8.14 1.62 -7.35
CA TYR A 25 -8.77 1.18 -8.60
C TYR A 25 -7.76 0.61 -9.59
N ALA A 26 -6.59 1.24 -9.76
CA ALA A 26 -5.53 0.69 -10.60
C ALA A 26 -5.05 -0.69 -10.08
N ALA A 27 -4.87 -0.84 -8.77
CA ALA A 27 -4.55 -2.13 -8.13
C ALA A 27 -5.68 -3.16 -8.30
N TRP A 28 -6.94 -2.72 -8.30
CA TRP A 28 -8.10 -3.58 -8.59
C TRP A 28 -8.09 -4.13 -10.01
N LYS A 29 -7.68 -3.32 -11.00
CA LYS A 29 -7.54 -3.81 -12.39
C LYS A 29 -6.52 -4.95 -12.50
N LYS A 30 -5.50 -4.96 -11.64
CA LYS A 30 -4.45 -5.98 -11.60
C LYS A 30 -4.81 -7.21 -10.78
N PHE A 31 -5.08 -7.02 -9.49
CA PHE A 31 -5.24 -8.13 -8.54
C PHE A 31 -6.68 -8.65 -8.45
N LYS A 32 -7.68 -7.85 -8.85
CA LYS A 32 -9.10 -8.23 -8.87
C LYS A 32 -9.54 -8.81 -7.52
N ASP A 33 -9.97 -10.07 -7.50
CA ASP A 33 -10.47 -10.79 -6.34
C ASP A 33 -9.39 -11.55 -5.57
N LYS A 34 -8.11 -11.41 -5.97
CA LYS A 34 -6.96 -12.02 -5.28
C LYS A 34 -6.45 -11.18 -4.11
N ALA A 35 -6.88 -9.91 -4.01
CA ALA A 35 -6.43 -8.99 -2.97
C ALA A 35 -7.59 -8.46 -2.13
N ALA A 36 -7.29 -8.17 -0.86
CA ALA A 36 -8.14 -7.35 -0.02
C ALA A 36 -7.79 -5.87 -0.22
N TYR A 37 -8.79 -5.00 -0.31
CA TYR A 37 -8.59 -3.55 -0.46
C TYR A 37 -9.12 -2.86 0.79
N ALA A 38 -8.23 -2.21 1.54
CA ALA A 38 -8.54 -1.62 2.82
C ALA A 38 -8.17 -0.12 2.83
N PRO A 39 -9.16 0.78 2.95
CA PRO A 39 -8.86 2.20 3.16
C PRO A 39 -8.24 2.37 4.55
N LEU A 40 -7.10 3.06 4.62
CA LEU A 40 -6.41 3.37 5.87
C LEU A 40 -6.11 4.87 5.97
N GLY A 41 -6.12 5.36 7.20
CA GLY A 41 -5.69 6.70 7.56
C GLY A 41 -4.53 6.65 8.54
N HIS A 42 -3.88 7.79 8.77
CA HIS A 42 -2.64 7.89 9.54
C HIS A 42 -2.79 7.48 11.02
N SER A 43 -4.00 7.55 11.57
CA SER A 43 -4.33 7.28 12.97
C SER A 43 -4.89 5.88 13.24
N LEU A 44 -5.03 5.05 12.20
CA LEU A 44 -5.50 3.68 12.37
C LEU A 44 -4.30 2.79 12.69
N GLU A 45 -4.34 2.11 13.83
CA GLU A 45 -3.41 1.03 14.18
C GLU A 45 -3.23 0.10 12.97
N PRO A 46 -1.99 -0.39 12.71
CA PRO A 46 -1.76 -1.40 11.70
C PRO A 46 -2.79 -2.49 11.89
N MET A 47 -3.61 -2.73 10.86
CA MET A 47 -4.60 -3.80 10.91
C MET A 47 -3.86 -5.06 11.37
N LYS A 48 -4.45 -5.88 12.25
CA LYS A 48 -3.80 -7.14 12.66
C LYS A 48 -3.70 -8.04 11.44
N ILE A 49 -2.62 -7.91 10.67
CA ILE A 49 -2.31 -8.73 9.52
C ILE A 49 -1.81 -10.06 10.08
N SER A 50 -2.65 -11.08 10.04
CA SER A 50 -2.29 -12.42 10.48
C SER A 50 -1.65 -13.20 9.32
N GLY A 51 -0.51 -13.84 9.60
CA GLY A 51 0.28 -14.55 8.59
C GLY A 51 1.17 -13.61 7.78
N LYS A 52 2.12 -14.18 7.04
CA LYS A 52 2.93 -13.40 6.10
C LYS A 52 2.08 -13.03 4.89
N LYS A 53 2.12 -11.76 4.47
CA LYS A 53 1.35 -11.23 3.35
C LYS A 53 2.24 -10.47 2.37
N GLU A 54 1.72 -10.29 1.18
CA GLU A 54 2.18 -9.29 0.22
C GLU A 54 1.34 -8.02 0.42
N ILE A 55 1.98 -6.94 0.85
CA ILE A 55 1.31 -5.68 1.21
C ILE A 55 1.72 -4.57 0.24
N TYR A 56 0.73 -3.80 -0.21
CA TYR A 56 0.94 -2.58 -0.97
C TYR A 56 0.36 -1.40 -0.21
N PHE A 57 1.16 -0.36 -0.04
CA PHE A 57 0.78 0.95 0.46
C PHE A 57 0.70 1.93 -0.70
N LEU A 58 -0.48 2.46 -0.97
CA LEU A 58 -0.75 3.32 -2.12
C LEU A 58 -1.20 4.72 -1.68
N ASP A 59 -0.48 5.74 -2.13
CA ASP A 59 -0.74 7.15 -1.80
C ASP A 59 -0.55 7.52 -0.32
N PHE A 60 -0.01 6.61 0.48
CA PHE A 60 0.34 6.87 1.87
C PHE A 60 1.26 5.77 2.40
N CYS A 61 1.92 6.03 3.52
CA CYS A 61 2.43 5.00 4.43
C CYS A 61 2.31 5.52 5.88
N TYR A 62 2.66 4.71 6.87
CA TYR A 62 2.79 5.23 8.24
C TYR A 62 4.00 6.15 8.35
N ASN A 63 3.85 7.26 9.07
CA ASN A 63 4.94 8.23 9.29
C ASN A 63 5.94 7.75 10.38
N SER A 64 5.71 6.60 10.99
CA SER A 64 6.60 6.01 11.99
C SER A 64 7.49 4.96 11.32
N GLN A 65 8.80 5.22 11.31
CA GLN A 65 9.80 4.26 10.81
C GLN A 65 9.70 2.93 11.56
N GLU A 66 9.56 2.96 12.89
CA GLU A 66 9.45 1.76 13.72
C GLU A 66 8.23 0.90 13.31
N VAL A 67 7.10 1.54 13.00
CA VAL A 67 5.90 0.83 12.53
C VAL A 67 6.15 0.22 11.15
N MET A 68 6.74 0.97 10.22
CA MET A 68 7.02 0.47 8.88
C MET A 68 8.04 -0.67 8.88
N ASP A 69 9.11 -0.58 9.67
CA ASP A 69 10.11 -1.65 9.82
C ASP A 69 9.49 -2.92 10.38
N LYS A 70 8.60 -2.81 11.37
CA LYS A 70 7.83 -3.96 11.89
C LYS A 70 6.94 -4.57 10.82
N ILE A 71 6.29 -3.75 9.99
CA ILE A 71 5.44 -4.26 8.91
C ILE A 71 6.29 -4.98 7.86
N VAL A 72 7.42 -4.40 7.45
CA VAL A 72 8.36 -5.01 6.49
C VAL A 72 8.92 -6.32 7.04
N GLY A 73 9.38 -6.35 8.30
CA GLY A 73 10.00 -7.55 8.89
C GLY A 73 9.03 -8.72 9.17
N ASN A 74 7.72 -8.44 9.28
CA ASN A 74 6.72 -9.47 9.58
C ASN A 74 5.98 -10.01 8.35
N ASN A 75 6.24 -9.49 7.15
CA ASN A 75 5.52 -9.82 5.94
C ASN A 75 6.45 -10.35 4.84
N GLU A 76 5.87 -11.01 3.84
CA GLU A 76 6.63 -11.61 2.73
C GLU A 76 7.17 -10.55 1.78
N LYS A 77 6.36 -9.53 1.51
CA LYS A 77 6.66 -8.44 0.60
C LYS A 77 5.88 -7.21 1.04
N VAL A 78 6.55 -6.07 1.03
CA VAL A 78 5.93 -4.78 1.35
C VAL A 78 6.40 -3.77 0.33
N VAL A 79 5.44 -3.17 -0.37
CA VAL A 79 5.66 -2.21 -1.44
C VAL A 79 5.03 -0.87 -1.05
N ILE A 80 5.75 0.23 -1.23
CA ILE A 80 5.19 1.59 -1.08
C ILE A 80 5.20 2.32 -2.42
N ILE A 81 4.06 2.89 -2.81
CA ILE A 81 3.93 3.81 -3.94
C ILE A 81 3.38 5.12 -3.41
N ASP A 82 4.24 6.13 -3.28
CA ASP A 82 3.87 7.41 -2.65
C ASP A 82 4.55 8.59 -3.37
N HIS A 83 3.99 9.78 -3.21
CA HIS A 83 4.53 11.03 -3.74
C HIS A 83 4.49 12.17 -2.70
N HIS A 84 4.06 11.89 -1.47
CA HIS A 84 4.06 12.86 -0.39
C HIS A 84 5.48 13.11 0.11
N VAL A 85 5.95 14.36 0.00
CA VAL A 85 7.28 14.78 0.48
C VAL A 85 7.50 14.46 1.97
N THR A 86 6.44 14.50 2.77
CA THR A 86 6.48 14.16 4.20
C THR A 86 6.85 12.70 4.46
N ASN A 87 6.61 11.82 3.49
CA ASN A 87 6.82 10.38 3.60
C ASN A 87 8.02 9.90 2.80
N GLU A 88 8.75 10.80 2.11
CA GLU A 88 9.84 10.45 1.19
C GLU A 88 10.90 9.56 1.83
N ASN A 89 11.38 9.94 3.02
CA ASN A 89 12.43 9.22 3.72
C ASN A 89 12.00 7.79 4.07
N ILE A 90 10.75 7.62 4.52
CA ILE A 90 10.20 6.31 4.89
C ILE A 90 9.95 5.48 3.65
N THR A 91 9.36 6.08 2.61
CA THR A 91 9.13 5.41 1.32
C THR A 91 10.43 4.85 0.78
N LYS A 92 11.50 5.65 0.76
CA LYS A 92 12.82 5.26 0.29
C LYS A 92 13.56 4.27 1.20
N SER A 93 13.15 4.14 2.47
CA SER A 93 13.73 3.16 3.39
C SER A 93 13.23 1.73 3.15
N VAL A 94 12.07 1.57 2.51
CA VAL A 94 11.51 0.24 2.22
C VAL A 94 12.18 -0.33 0.96
N PRO A 95 12.61 -1.60 0.96
CA PRO A 95 13.34 -2.16 -0.18
C PRO A 95 12.60 -2.06 -1.51
N GLU A 96 11.30 -2.33 -1.51
CA GLU A 96 10.44 -2.20 -2.68
C GLU A 96 9.60 -0.93 -2.57
N HIS A 97 9.99 0.10 -3.32
CA HIS A 97 9.27 1.36 -3.31
C HIS A 97 9.29 2.05 -4.68
N TYR A 98 8.31 2.91 -4.89
CA TYR A 98 8.28 3.89 -5.97
C TYR A 98 7.92 5.25 -5.37
N TYR A 99 8.84 6.20 -5.49
CA TYR A 99 8.63 7.58 -5.04
C TYR A 99 8.82 8.55 -6.20
N ASP A 100 7.79 9.32 -6.52
CA ASP A 100 7.86 10.36 -7.54
C ASP A 100 6.93 11.53 -7.23
N ILE A 101 7.52 12.62 -6.73
CA ILE A 101 6.82 13.86 -6.37
C ILE A 101 6.09 14.53 -7.56
N ASN A 102 6.51 14.24 -8.80
CA ASN A 102 5.92 14.86 -9.99
C ASN A 102 4.76 14.04 -10.58
N ASN A 103 4.53 12.82 -10.09
CA ASN A 103 3.49 11.91 -10.59
C ASN A 103 2.29 11.82 -9.63
N VAL A 104 1.75 12.98 -9.26
CA VAL A 104 0.45 13.12 -8.59
C VAL A 104 -0.69 12.51 -9.42
N GLY A 105 -1.53 11.67 -8.81
CA GLY A 105 -2.75 11.13 -9.43
C GLY A 105 -2.60 10.26 -10.69
N LYS A 106 -1.38 9.84 -11.07
CA LYS A 106 -1.10 9.06 -12.31
C LYS A 106 -0.68 7.62 -12.04
N TYR A 107 -1.41 6.90 -11.19
CA TYR A 107 -1.24 5.43 -11.01
C TYR A 107 -1.49 4.61 -12.30
N ARG A 108 -1.94 5.25 -13.38
CA ARG A 108 -2.17 4.63 -14.71
C ARG A 108 -0.90 4.33 -15.50
N ARG A 109 0.30 4.81 -15.10
CA ARG A 109 1.48 4.70 -15.98
C ARG A 109 2.83 4.21 -15.42
N SER A 110 3.10 4.18 -14.11
CA SER A 110 4.49 3.92 -13.69
C SER A 110 4.72 3.02 -12.46
N GLY A 111 3.78 2.87 -11.53
CA GLY A 111 4.00 2.02 -10.36
C GLY A 111 3.47 0.59 -10.53
N LEU A 112 2.15 0.43 -10.49
CA LEU A 112 1.48 -0.88 -10.40
C LEU A 112 1.69 -1.82 -11.61
N VAL A 113 2.11 -1.30 -12.76
CA VAL A 113 2.40 -2.12 -13.96
C VAL A 113 3.79 -2.76 -13.85
N GLU A 114 4.72 -2.16 -13.11
CA GLU A 114 6.11 -2.59 -13.00
C GLU A 114 6.43 -3.38 -11.71
N ILE A 115 5.47 -3.51 -10.78
CA ILE A 115 5.62 -4.22 -9.49
C ILE A 115 4.98 -5.61 -9.51
#